data_AF-A0A922XAS9-F1
#
_entry.id   AF-A0A922XAS9-F1
#
_cell.length_a   1.000
_cell.length_b   1.000
_cell.length_c   1.000
_cell.angle_alpha   90.00
_cell.angle_beta   90.00
_cell.angle_gamma   90.00
#
_symmetry.space_group_name_H-M   'P 1'
#
loop_
_entity.id
_entity.type
_entity.pdbx_description
1 polymer ?
#
loop_
_entity_poly.entity_id
_entity_poly.type
_entity_poly.pdbx_seq_one_letter_code
_entity_poly.pdbx_strand_id
1 'polypeptide(L)'
;MLSGSSLEALAAASSLTLRSYSSIDFYGNATIGTRGADGSFGLGKLEFDAASLNGATGAHVTIAAGEVLFTNGSGATAPGLGGSGGTLVVNAETITLGTGAKSVDGFGRVALEADTAILGRGAGTIDFGSANLAFAAPLLSAESGAAQDWTTTGAFQLTGTSSAAAVDTLGARLSITAASIVQGGRIDLAAGSLSLRATSGDVVLTSGSVTRAAGVVRNFYDQSLSIAGGRIALTADQGRVDAMAGSLIDLSGSGAKAGTLAIVSAQAALLDGVLRGDGGGSFTLDTGSIPSFAALADKLAASGFNGDLSVRLRAGDLTIDGTTRASSFALAADAGSIVVTGTIDVSGAKGGTIALSAKQDLTVAAGARLSANAG
;
A
#
# COMPACT_ATOMS: atom_id res chain seq x y z
N MET A 1 3.23 40.34 -0.29
CA MET A 1 4.02 40.54 0.95
C MET A 1 3.05 40.55 2.12
N LEU A 2 3.18 39.62 3.06
CA LEU A 2 2.36 39.59 4.28
C LEU A 2 3.12 40.39 5.36
N SER A 3 2.57 41.52 5.82
CA SER A 3 3.15 42.34 6.89
C SER A 3 2.52 42.03 8.26
N GLY A 4 3.19 42.42 9.35
CA GLY A 4 2.99 41.91 10.73
C GLY A 4 1.57 41.86 11.29
N SER A 5 0.66 42.78 10.94
CA SER A 5 -0.73 42.74 11.40
C SER A 5 -1.58 41.63 10.72
N SER A 6 -1.21 41.24 9.50
CA SER A 6 -1.83 40.10 8.80
C SER A 6 -1.38 38.75 9.38
N LEU A 7 -0.21 38.70 10.02
CA LEU A 7 0.33 37.49 10.65
C LEU A 7 -0.31 37.23 12.04
N GLU A 8 -0.61 38.29 12.80
CA GLU A 8 -1.34 38.19 14.08
C GLU A 8 -2.82 37.80 13.87
N ALA A 9 -3.48 38.32 12.84
CA ALA A 9 -4.83 37.88 12.46
C ALA A 9 -4.87 36.42 11.97
N LEU A 10 -3.78 35.95 11.35
CA LEU A 10 -3.61 34.55 10.95
C LEU A 10 -3.37 33.62 12.15
N ALA A 11 -2.70 34.11 13.19
CA ALA A 11 -2.48 33.38 14.44
C ALA A 11 -3.77 33.15 15.25
N ALA A 12 -4.84 33.91 14.99
CA ALA A 12 -6.16 33.75 15.60
C ALA A 12 -7.16 32.96 14.73
N ALA A 13 -6.78 32.56 13.50
CA ALA A 13 -7.68 31.84 12.61
C ALA A 13 -7.82 30.38 13.04
N SER A 14 -9.05 29.90 13.18
CA SER A 14 -9.34 28.47 13.42
C SER A 14 -9.25 27.63 12.15
N SER A 15 -9.47 28.25 10.99
CA SER A 15 -9.40 27.61 9.67
C SER A 15 -8.76 28.56 8.67
N LEU A 16 -7.81 28.07 7.89
CA LEU A 16 -7.12 28.81 6.82
C LEU A 16 -7.18 28.01 5.52
N THR A 17 -7.54 28.68 4.42
CA THR A 17 -7.43 28.10 3.08
C THR A 17 -6.48 28.96 2.25
N LEU A 18 -5.41 28.34 1.73
CA LEU A 18 -4.49 28.92 0.77
C LEU A 18 -4.85 28.36 -0.60
N ARG A 19 -5.53 29.18 -1.40
CA ARG A 19 -5.94 28.82 -2.76
C ARG A 19 -5.05 29.49 -3.80
N SER A 20 -4.54 28.72 -4.73
CA SER A 20 -3.87 29.18 -5.94
C SER A 20 -4.44 28.47 -7.16
N TYR A 21 -4.61 29.22 -8.25
CA TYR A 21 -5.01 28.65 -9.55
C TYR A 21 -3.80 28.10 -10.34
N SER A 22 -2.61 28.11 -9.73
CA SER A 22 -1.38 27.50 -10.25
C SER A 22 -0.62 26.84 -9.10
N SER A 23 0.48 27.46 -8.65
CA SER A 23 1.38 26.96 -7.62
C SER A 23 1.29 27.77 -6.32
N ILE A 24 1.72 27.16 -5.22
CA ILE A 24 2.08 27.84 -3.98
C ILE A 24 3.59 27.65 -3.79
N ASP A 25 4.31 28.76 -3.76
CA ASP A 25 5.77 28.80 -3.86
C ASP A 25 6.42 29.33 -2.58
N PHE A 26 7.35 28.56 -2.00
CA PHE A 26 8.14 28.94 -0.83
C PHE A 26 9.57 29.30 -1.26
N TYR A 27 9.89 30.59 -1.29
CA TYR A 27 11.22 31.09 -1.69
C TYR A 27 12.29 30.98 -0.61
N GLY A 28 11.95 30.48 0.58
CA GLY A 28 12.84 30.32 1.72
C GLY A 28 12.14 29.59 2.85
N ASN A 29 12.70 29.68 4.06
CA ASN A 29 12.13 29.02 5.22
C ASN A 29 10.76 29.60 5.56
N ALA A 30 9.79 28.73 5.85
CA ALA A 30 8.44 29.13 6.19
C ALA A 30 7.90 28.26 7.33
N THR A 31 7.09 28.87 8.20
CA THR A 31 6.34 28.14 9.23
C THR A 31 4.90 28.61 9.19
N ILE A 32 3.95 27.68 9.06
CA ILE A 32 2.51 27.95 9.04
C ILE A 32 1.88 27.21 10.21
N GLY A 33 1.24 27.96 11.11
CA GLY A 33 0.68 27.43 12.35
C GLY A 33 1.75 27.05 13.38
N THR A 34 1.30 26.59 14.54
CA THR A 34 2.15 26.25 15.69
C THR A 34 1.65 24.99 16.37
N ARG A 35 2.57 24.19 16.93
CA ARG A 35 2.25 23.09 17.84
C ARG A 35 2.69 23.48 19.26
N GLY A 36 1.75 23.52 20.19
CA GLY A 36 2.02 23.78 21.61
C GLY A 36 2.81 22.66 22.25
N ALA A 37 3.48 22.95 23.37
CA ALA A 37 4.23 21.94 24.14
C ALA A 37 3.31 20.85 24.75
N ASP A 38 2.02 21.14 24.88
CA ASP A 38 0.96 20.22 25.29
C ASP A 38 0.42 19.35 24.14
N GLY A 39 0.95 19.51 22.92
CA GLY A 39 0.50 18.82 21.72
C GLY A 39 -0.65 19.49 20.98
N SER A 40 -1.19 20.61 21.49
CA SER A 40 -2.28 21.34 20.83
C SER A 40 -1.83 22.02 19.54
N PHE A 41 -2.73 22.12 18.56
CA PHE A 41 -2.48 22.87 17.33
C PHE A 41 -3.06 24.28 17.44
N GLY A 42 -2.24 25.30 17.16
CA GLY A 42 -2.67 26.70 17.15
C GLY A 42 -3.62 27.02 15.98
N LEU A 43 -3.56 26.25 14.91
CA LEU A 43 -4.47 26.32 13.77
C LEU A 43 -5.33 25.05 13.74
N GLY A 44 -6.66 25.19 13.74
CA GLY A 44 -7.56 24.05 13.71
C GLY A 44 -7.56 23.32 12.36
N LYS A 45 -7.63 24.06 11.25
CA LYS A 45 -7.65 23.51 9.89
C LYS A 45 -6.81 24.35 8.93
N LEU A 46 -6.06 23.69 8.06
CA LEU A 46 -5.33 24.28 6.95
C LEU A 46 -5.63 23.52 5.65
N GLU A 47 -6.08 24.24 4.64
CA GLU A 47 -6.29 23.69 3.29
C GLU A 47 -5.37 24.36 2.29
N PHE A 48 -4.60 23.56 1.56
CA PHE A 48 -3.89 23.97 0.36
C PHE A 48 -4.69 23.52 -0.86
N ASP A 49 -5.25 24.47 -1.60
CA ASP A 49 -5.98 24.23 -2.84
C ASP A 49 -5.16 24.80 -4.01
N ALA A 50 -4.28 23.98 -4.57
CA ALA A 50 -3.35 24.37 -5.63
C ALA A 50 -2.89 23.16 -6.46
N ALA A 51 -2.42 23.42 -7.68
CA ALA A 51 -1.86 22.38 -8.54
C ALA A 51 -0.50 21.89 -8.06
N SER A 52 0.30 22.79 -7.48
CA SER A 52 1.62 22.42 -6.95
C SER A 52 1.98 23.18 -5.68
N LEU A 53 2.78 22.51 -4.84
CA LEU A 53 3.42 23.08 -3.67
C LEU A 53 4.94 22.99 -3.85
N ASN A 54 5.60 24.13 -3.98
CA ASN A 54 6.99 24.16 -4.42
C ASN A 54 7.90 24.83 -3.38
N GLY A 55 9.07 24.25 -3.15
CA GLY A 55 10.17 24.87 -2.39
C GLY A 55 11.27 25.39 -3.32
N ALA A 56 11.83 26.56 -3.01
CA ALA A 56 13.12 26.96 -3.57
C ALA A 56 14.26 26.08 -3.04
N THR A 57 15.44 26.14 -3.67
CA THR A 57 16.60 25.36 -3.25
C THR A 57 16.93 25.57 -1.77
N GLY A 58 16.97 24.48 -1.02
CA GLY A 58 17.25 24.48 0.42
C GLY A 58 16.14 25.06 1.31
N ALA A 59 14.92 25.27 0.80
CA ALA A 59 13.81 25.79 1.61
C ALA A 59 13.38 24.79 2.70
N HIS A 60 13.22 25.27 3.94
CA HIS A 60 12.65 24.50 5.06
C HIS A 60 11.25 25.00 5.39
N VAL A 61 10.24 24.20 5.06
CA VAL A 61 8.83 24.53 5.28
C VAL A 61 8.26 23.62 6.36
N THR A 62 7.74 24.22 7.43
CA THR A 62 7.06 23.50 8.52
C THR A 62 5.60 23.95 8.58
N ILE A 63 4.70 22.99 8.63
CA ILE A 63 3.26 23.20 8.74
C ILE A 63 2.77 22.51 10.00
N ALA A 64 1.92 23.17 10.79
CA ALA A 64 1.29 22.62 11.98
C ALA A 64 -0.18 23.07 12.07
N ALA A 65 -1.12 22.13 11.95
CA ALA A 65 -2.56 22.39 12.14
C ALA A 65 -3.29 21.12 12.56
N GLY A 66 -4.44 21.20 13.22
CA GLY A 66 -5.23 20.01 13.61
C GLY A 66 -5.59 19.16 12.39
N GLU A 67 -6.15 19.76 11.35
CA GLU A 67 -6.37 19.13 10.06
C GLU A 67 -5.55 19.82 8.97
N VAL A 68 -4.85 19.06 8.14
CA VAL A 68 -4.20 19.56 6.92
C VAL A 68 -4.78 18.84 5.70
N LEU A 69 -5.31 19.60 4.75
CA LEU A 69 -5.90 19.09 3.51
C LEU A 69 -5.13 19.61 2.29
N PHE A 70 -4.74 18.71 1.40
CA PHE A 70 -4.16 19.04 0.10
C PHE A 70 -5.14 18.68 -1.02
N THR A 71 -5.60 19.68 -1.76
CA THR A 71 -6.55 19.54 -2.88
C THR A 71 -6.04 20.31 -4.10
N ASN A 72 -6.48 19.89 -5.28
CA ASN A 72 -6.47 20.74 -6.47
C ASN A 72 -7.88 20.78 -7.03
N GLY A 73 -8.70 21.69 -6.50
CA GLY A 73 -10.08 21.88 -6.93
C GLY A 73 -10.20 22.56 -8.29
N SER A 74 -9.16 23.29 -8.71
CA SER A 74 -9.14 24.00 -10.00
C SER A 74 -8.90 23.09 -11.20
N GLY A 75 -8.25 21.93 -10.98
CA GLY A 75 -7.77 21.06 -12.05
C GLY A 75 -6.61 21.66 -12.86
N ALA A 76 -6.04 22.78 -12.41
CA ALA A 76 -4.90 23.41 -13.06
C ALA A 76 -3.66 22.50 -13.00
N THR A 77 -2.70 22.79 -13.89
CA THR A 77 -1.35 22.23 -13.83
C THR A 77 -0.38 23.39 -13.64
N ALA A 78 0.70 23.17 -12.90
CA ALA A 78 1.71 24.17 -12.66
C ALA A 78 3.09 23.54 -12.79
N PRO A 79 4.07 24.23 -13.43
CA PRO A 79 5.44 23.80 -13.40
C PRO A 79 5.99 23.87 -11.97
N GLY A 80 6.97 23.02 -11.68
CA GLY A 80 7.76 23.13 -10.46
C GLY A 80 8.63 24.39 -10.45
N LEU A 81 9.04 24.84 -9.26
CA LEU A 81 10.00 25.96 -9.13
C LEU A 81 11.42 25.55 -9.57
N GLY A 82 11.71 24.25 -9.69
CA GLY A 82 13.05 23.76 -9.99
C GLY A 82 14.02 23.86 -8.81
N GLY A 83 13.51 23.98 -7.59
CA GLY A 83 14.31 23.90 -6.38
C GLY A 83 14.90 22.50 -6.17
N SER A 84 15.84 22.37 -5.23
CA SER A 84 16.33 21.05 -4.81
C SER A 84 16.77 21.04 -3.35
N GLY A 85 16.74 19.86 -2.73
CA GLY A 85 17.30 19.64 -1.39
C GLY A 85 16.53 20.27 -0.22
N GLY A 86 15.38 20.90 -0.46
CA GLY A 86 14.53 21.46 0.61
C GLY A 86 13.88 20.38 1.48
N THR A 87 13.23 20.80 2.57
CA THR A 87 12.42 19.92 3.42
C THR A 87 11.03 20.47 3.64
N LEU A 88 10.00 19.63 3.46
CA LEU A 88 8.63 19.91 3.87
C LEU A 88 8.26 19.01 5.04
N VAL A 89 7.83 19.60 6.16
CA VAL A 89 7.35 18.87 7.34
C VAL A 89 5.93 19.31 7.63
N VAL A 90 5.00 18.38 7.71
CA VAL A 90 3.59 18.61 8.04
C VAL A 90 3.26 17.86 9.31
N ASN A 91 2.92 18.59 10.36
CA ASN A 91 2.43 18.05 11.64
C ASN A 91 0.93 18.29 11.72
N ALA A 92 0.15 17.24 11.93
CA ALA A 92 -1.29 17.40 12.13
C ALA A 92 -1.89 16.32 13.02
N GLU A 93 -3.13 16.49 13.46
CA GLU A 93 -3.91 15.37 13.98
C GLU A 93 -4.29 14.43 12.83
N THR A 94 -4.82 15.01 11.74
CA THR A 94 -5.15 14.28 10.51
C THR A 94 -4.61 15.01 9.28
N ILE A 95 -3.94 14.28 8.40
CA ILE A 95 -3.47 14.79 7.10
C ILE A 95 -4.29 14.11 6.00
N THR A 96 -4.93 14.90 5.14
CA THR A 96 -5.73 14.40 4.03
C THR A 96 -5.12 14.78 2.69
N LEU A 97 -4.85 13.78 1.85
CA LEU A 97 -4.48 13.93 0.45
C LEU A 97 -5.75 13.77 -0.39
N GLY A 98 -6.28 14.90 -0.83
CA GLY A 98 -7.60 15.02 -1.44
C GLY A 98 -7.62 14.87 -2.96
N THR A 99 -8.65 15.45 -3.57
CA THR A 99 -8.94 15.33 -4.99
C THR A 99 -7.97 16.10 -5.88
N GLY A 100 -8.03 15.80 -7.18
CA GLY A 100 -7.27 16.48 -8.22
C GLY A 100 -5.81 16.03 -8.30
N ALA A 101 -5.16 16.35 -9.41
CA ALA A 101 -3.73 16.10 -9.59
C ALA A 101 -2.92 17.18 -8.87
N LYS A 102 -1.95 16.76 -8.06
CA LYS A 102 -1.09 17.64 -7.27
C LYS A 102 0.38 17.30 -7.53
N SER A 103 1.27 18.27 -7.40
CA SER A 103 2.70 18.01 -7.33
C SER A 103 3.33 18.71 -6.13
N VAL A 104 4.40 18.11 -5.61
CA VAL A 104 5.24 18.66 -4.56
C VAL A 104 6.66 18.66 -5.09
N ASP A 105 7.22 19.84 -5.31
CA ASP A 105 8.53 20.02 -5.96
C ASP A 105 9.51 20.81 -5.09
N GLY A 106 10.80 20.66 -5.35
CA GLY A 106 11.86 21.40 -4.67
C GLY A 106 12.33 20.82 -3.35
N PHE A 107 11.69 19.76 -2.88
CA PHE A 107 12.01 19.10 -1.61
C PHE A 107 12.80 17.81 -1.85
N GLY A 108 13.93 17.67 -1.16
CA GLY A 108 14.65 16.39 -1.05
C GLY A 108 14.02 15.45 -0.03
N ARG A 109 13.25 15.98 0.92
CA ARG A 109 12.50 15.20 1.91
C ARG A 109 11.13 15.82 2.17
N VAL A 110 10.10 14.98 2.20
CA VAL A 110 8.74 15.33 2.64
C VAL A 110 8.38 14.42 3.82
N ALA A 111 8.05 15.02 4.95
CA ALA A 111 7.60 14.32 6.14
C ALA A 111 6.16 14.69 6.47
N LEU A 112 5.30 13.67 6.55
CA LEU A 112 3.92 13.80 6.98
C LEU A 112 3.77 13.08 8.32
N GLU A 113 3.54 13.85 9.38
CA GLU A 113 3.49 13.39 10.76
C GLU A 113 2.08 13.66 11.30
N ALA A 114 1.28 12.59 11.39
CA ALA A 114 -0.10 12.64 11.85
C ALA A 114 -0.26 11.95 13.21
N ASP A 115 -0.94 12.60 14.16
CA ASP A 115 -1.22 12.02 15.47
C ASP A 115 -2.31 10.92 15.41
N THR A 116 -3.19 10.96 14.41
CA THR A 116 -4.30 10.02 14.22
C THR A 116 -4.22 9.27 12.90
N ALA A 117 -4.23 9.98 11.77
CA ALA A 117 -4.28 9.32 10.46
C ALA A 117 -3.74 10.17 9.30
N ILE A 118 -3.22 9.49 8.28
CA ILE A 118 -3.06 10.03 6.93
C ILE A 118 -4.11 9.38 6.04
N LEU A 119 -4.92 10.19 5.36
CA LEU A 119 -6.10 9.75 4.61
C LEU A 119 -6.04 10.18 3.14
N GLY A 120 -6.38 9.27 2.24
CA GLY A 120 -6.78 9.58 0.88
C GLY A 120 -8.25 9.99 0.78
N ARG A 121 -8.59 11.06 0.05
CA ARG A 121 -9.98 11.51 -0.15
C ARG A 121 -10.31 11.71 -1.62
N GLY A 122 -11.42 11.10 -2.05
CA GLY A 122 -11.91 11.19 -3.43
C GLY A 122 -10.91 10.67 -4.46
N ALA A 123 -11.04 11.12 -5.71
CA ALA A 123 -10.13 10.78 -6.80
C ALA A 123 -9.01 11.82 -6.93
N GLY A 124 -7.76 11.42 -6.74
CA GLY A 124 -6.62 12.33 -6.79
C GLY A 124 -5.28 11.65 -7.03
N THR A 125 -4.34 12.43 -7.54
CA THR A 125 -2.94 12.01 -7.64
C THR A 125 -2.06 13.03 -6.93
N ILE A 126 -0.90 12.58 -6.44
CA ILE A 126 0.14 13.46 -5.95
C ILE A 126 1.51 12.92 -6.39
N ASP A 127 2.30 13.77 -7.04
CA ASP A 127 3.67 13.48 -7.42
C ASP A 127 4.63 14.26 -6.53
N PHE A 128 5.41 13.57 -5.71
CA PHE A 128 6.41 14.16 -4.83
C PHE A 128 7.79 14.29 -5.50
N GLY A 129 7.87 14.07 -6.82
CA GLY A 129 9.10 14.26 -7.59
C GLY A 129 10.21 13.32 -7.12
N SER A 130 11.35 13.87 -6.69
CA SER A 130 12.48 13.10 -6.17
C SER A 130 12.57 13.05 -4.65
N ALA A 131 11.54 13.50 -3.94
CA ALA A 131 11.58 13.58 -2.48
C ALA A 131 11.58 12.19 -1.83
N ASN A 132 12.42 12.01 -0.82
CA ASN A 132 12.26 10.89 0.11
C ASN A 132 11.06 11.17 1.03
N LEU A 133 10.14 10.23 1.12
CA LEU A 133 8.90 10.34 1.87
C LEU A 133 9.04 9.63 3.21
N ALA A 134 8.82 10.36 4.30
CA ALA A 134 8.79 9.84 5.66
C ALA A 134 7.40 10.09 6.26
N PHE A 135 6.52 9.11 6.17
CA PHE A 135 5.17 9.20 6.74
C PHE A 135 5.16 8.53 8.11
N ALA A 136 4.58 9.20 9.09
CA ALA A 136 4.45 8.72 10.45
C ALA A 136 3.01 8.94 10.90
N ALA A 137 2.28 7.85 11.14
CA ALA A 137 0.90 7.90 11.60
C ALA A 137 0.51 6.57 12.26
N PRO A 138 -0.45 6.57 13.19
CA PRO A 138 -1.04 5.32 13.66
C PRO A 138 -1.71 4.57 12.51
N LEU A 139 -2.39 5.29 11.61
CA LEU A 139 -3.14 4.73 10.49
C LEU A 139 -2.85 5.47 9.17
N LEU A 140 -2.62 4.68 8.11
CA LEU A 140 -2.74 5.12 6.74
C LEU A 140 -3.98 4.47 6.11
N SER A 141 -4.92 5.27 5.61
CA SER A 141 -6.14 4.76 5.00
C SER A 141 -6.63 5.68 3.88
N ALA A 142 -7.81 5.41 3.36
CA ALA A 142 -8.50 6.27 2.43
C ALA A 142 -10.01 6.18 2.69
N GLU A 143 -10.73 7.26 2.42
CA GLU A 143 -12.18 7.32 2.58
C GLU A 143 -12.89 6.31 1.67
N SER A 144 -14.11 5.93 2.04
CA SER A 144 -14.93 4.99 1.26
C SER A 144 -15.01 5.40 -0.22
N GLY A 145 -14.67 4.47 -1.12
CA GLY A 145 -14.67 4.70 -2.56
C GLY A 145 -13.59 5.68 -3.09
N ALA A 146 -12.65 6.15 -2.26
CA ALA A 146 -11.56 7.00 -2.72
C ALA A 146 -10.62 6.25 -3.69
N ALA A 147 -9.99 6.98 -4.60
CA ALA A 147 -9.02 6.46 -5.56
C ALA A 147 -7.79 7.37 -5.59
N GLN A 148 -6.68 6.89 -5.06
CA GLN A 148 -5.47 7.69 -4.86
C GLN A 148 -4.26 7.03 -5.50
N ASP A 149 -3.47 7.82 -6.23
CA ASP A 149 -2.16 7.40 -6.73
C ASP A 149 -1.09 8.39 -6.26
N TRP A 150 -0.15 7.92 -5.45
CA TRP A 150 0.93 8.70 -4.86
C TRP A 150 2.26 8.23 -5.43
N THR A 151 3.04 9.14 -6.00
CA THR A 151 4.29 8.80 -6.68
C THR A 151 5.46 9.58 -6.12
N THR A 152 6.62 8.93 -6.05
CA THR A 152 7.93 9.55 -5.87
C THR A 152 8.97 8.71 -6.61
N THR A 153 10.05 9.34 -7.03
CA THR A 153 11.28 8.67 -7.48
C THR A 153 12.29 8.50 -6.34
N GLY A 154 12.00 9.02 -5.15
CA GLY A 154 12.74 8.76 -3.90
C GLY A 154 12.21 7.53 -3.15
N ALA A 155 12.74 7.29 -1.95
CA ALA A 155 12.27 6.22 -1.07
C ALA A 155 10.97 6.61 -0.35
N PHE A 156 10.10 5.63 -0.09
CA PHE A 156 8.92 5.79 0.77
C PHE A 156 9.06 4.95 2.04
N GLN A 157 8.87 5.59 3.19
CA GLN A 157 8.82 4.94 4.49
C GLN A 157 7.54 5.34 5.23
N LEU A 158 6.78 4.35 5.69
CA LEU A 158 5.69 4.52 6.64
C LEU A 158 6.10 3.94 7.99
N THR A 159 5.99 4.71 9.06
CA THR A 159 6.26 4.26 10.44
C THR A 159 5.00 4.36 11.27
N GLY A 160 4.66 3.28 12.00
CA GLY A 160 3.58 3.32 12.99
C GLY A 160 4.03 4.03 14.25
N THR A 161 3.24 5.00 14.73
CA THR A 161 3.58 5.82 15.90
C THR A 161 2.82 5.43 17.17
N SER A 162 1.66 4.76 17.04
CA SER A 162 0.84 4.24 18.16
C SER A 162 -0.24 3.25 17.66
N SER A 163 -1.15 2.82 18.53
CA SER A 163 -2.30 1.98 18.16
C SER A 163 -3.39 2.80 17.47
N ALA A 164 -3.71 2.45 16.22
CA ALA A 164 -4.76 3.09 15.44
C ALA A 164 -6.17 2.68 15.85
N ALA A 165 -7.06 3.67 15.97
CA ALA A 165 -8.49 3.44 15.88
C ALA A 165 -8.87 2.92 14.48
N ALA A 166 -9.88 2.05 14.40
CA ALA A 166 -10.41 1.62 13.11
C ALA A 166 -11.15 2.77 12.44
N VAL A 167 -10.91 2.99 11.15
CA VAL A 167 -11.68 3.94 10.32
C VAL A 167 -12.70 3.16 9.52
N ASP A 168 -13.93 3.69 9.42
CA ASP A 168 -14.96 3.13 8.56
C ASP A 168 -14.65 3.49 7.10
N THR A 169 -13.81 2.66 6.48
CA THR A 169 -13.52 2.68 5.06
C THR A 169 -14.16 1.48 4.38
N LEU A 170 -14.50 1.63 3.10
CA LEU A 170 -15.01 0.54 2.28
C LEU A 170 -14.60 0.73 0.82
N GLY A 171 -13.95 -0.27 0.24
CA GLY A 171 -13.73 -0.32 -1.21
C GLY A 171 -12.79 0.76 -1.76
N ALA A 172 -11.98 1.40 -0.91
CA ALA A 172 -11.03 2.42 -1.35
C ALA A 172 -9.85 1.81 -2.13
N ARG A 173 -9.27 2.56 -3.07
CA ARG A 173 -8.05 2.23 -3.82
C ARG A 173 -6.93 3.19 -3.46
N LEU A 174 -5.78 2.65 -3.07
CA LEU A 174 -4.54 3.39 -2.85
C LEU A 174 -3.39 2.72 -3.60
N SER A 175 -2.68 3.50 -4.40
CA SER A 175 -1.44 3.11 -5.08
C SER A 175 -0.29 3.99 -4.62
N ILE A 176 0.82 3.38 -4.20
CA ILE A 176 2.04 4.07 -3.82
C ILE A 176 3.17 3.53 -4.70
N THR A 177 3.80 4.41 -5.47
CA THR A 177 4.97 4.08 -6.29
C THR A 177 6.17 4.89 -5.80
N ALA A 178 7.26 4.19 -5.48
CA ALA A 178 8.51 4.78 -4.97
C ALA A 178 9.73 4.06 -5.56
N ALA A 179 10.94 4.59 -5.36
CA ALA A 179 12.16 3.85 -5.66
C ALA A 179 12.26 2.58 -4.81
N SER A 180 12.02 2.70 -3.51
CA SER A 180 11.95 1.62 -2.54
C SER A 180 10.83 1.89 -1.52
N ILE A 181 10.25 0.84 -0.95
CA ILE A 181 9.14 0.95 0.00
C ILE A 181 9.49 0.22 1.29
N VAL A 182 9.36 0.92 2.42
CA VAL A 182 9.40 0.35 3.76
C VAL A 182 8.07 0.66 4.45
N GLN A 183 7.26 -0.35 4.68
CA GLN A 183 5.96 -0.25 5.33
C GLN A 183 6.09 -0.83 6.75
N GLY A 184 6.13 0.04 7.75
CA GLY A 184 6.23 -0.33 9.16
C GLY A 184 5.09 0.19 10.04
N GLY A 185 4.03 0.73 9.43
CA GLY A 185 2.83 1.19 10.13
C GLY A 185 1.63 0.26 9.95
N ARG A 186 0.43 0.83 10.06
CA ARG A 186 -0.83 0.16 9.70
C ARG A 186 -1.42 0.81 8.46
N ILE A 187 -1.63 0.02 7.41
CA ILE A 187 -2.45 0.38 6.25
C ILE A 187 -3.75 -0.42 6.32
N ASP A 188 -4.90 0.26 6.32
CA ASP A 188 -6.22 -0.38 6.39
C ASP A 188 -7.14 0.16 5.29
N LEU A 189 -7.51 -0.71 4.34
CA LEU A 189 -8.39 -0.42 3.21
C LEU A 189 -9.42 -1.54 3.11
N ALA A 190 -10.36 -1.58 4.05
CA ALA A 190 -11.34 -2.66 4.17
C ALA A 190 -12.13 -2.88 2.86
N ALA A 191 -12.17 -4.13 2.40
CA ALA A 191 -12.67 -4.56 1.09
C ALA A 191 -12.15 -3.74 -0.11
N GLY A 192 -11.02 -3.05 0.06
CA GLY A 192 -10.42 -2.14 -0.91
C GLY A 192 -9.25 -2.73 -1.68
N SER A 193 -8.45 -1.88 -2.31
CA SER A 193 -7.26 -2.30 -3.03
C SER A 193 -6.04 -1.45 -2.66
N LEU A 194 -4.95 -2.13 -2.30
CA LEU A 194 -3.64 -1.53 -2.07
C LEU A 194 -2.66 -1.99 -3.15
N SER A 195 -1.89 -1.06 -3.69
CA SER A 195 -0.73 -1.35 -4.54
C SER A 195 0.50 -0.65 -3.98
N LEU A 196 1.54 -1.42 -3.63
CA LEU A 196 2.86 -0.92 -3.25
C LEU A 196 3.86 -1.34 -4.33
N ARG A 197 4.42 -0.37 -5.05
CA ARG A 197 5.39 -0.63 -6.13
C ARG A 197 6.72 0.07 -5.87
N ALA A 198 7.78 -0.71 -5.71
CA ALA A 198 9.16 -0.26 -5.73
C ALA A 198 9.75 -0.42 -7.13
N THR A 199 10.25 0.66 -7.72
CA THR A 199 10.75 0.69 -9.10
C THR A 199 12.22 0.29 -9.24
N SER A 200 13.01 0.42 -8.16
CA SER A 200 14.46 0.12 -8.18
C SER A 200 14.94 -0.70 -7.00
N GLY A 201 14.35 -0.53 -5.82
CA GLY A 201 14.65 -1.28 -4.62
C GLY A 201 13.56 -2.27 -4.24
N ASP A 202 13.49 -2.54 -2.94
CA ASP A 202 12.63 -3.56 -2.37
C ASP A 202 11.28 -3.00 -1.91
N VAL A 203 10.31 -3.91 -1.77
CA VAL A 203 9.11 -3.69 -0.95
C VAL A 203 9.28 -4.49 0.34
N VAL A 204 9.47 -3.79 1.47
CA VAL A 204 9.66 -4.40 2.79
C VAL A 204 8.47 -4.09 3.67
N LEU A 205 7.81 -5.12 4.20
CA LEU A 205 6.86 -5.00 5.30
C LEU A 205 7.59 -5.38 6.59
N THR A 206 7.83 -4.39 7.46
CA THR A 206 8.69 -4.60 8.63
C THR A 206 7.97 -5.37 9.74
N SER A 207 8.73 -5.88 10.70
CA SER A 207 8.13 -6.46 11.91
C SER A 207 7.17 -5.47 12.58
N GLY A 208 6.01 -5.94 13.02
CA GLY A 208 4.94 -5.12 13.62
C GLY A 208 4.05 -4.40 12.62
N SER A 209 4.35 -4.44 11.31
CA SER A 209 3.53 -3.78 10.31
C SER A 209 2.23 -4.54 10.04
N VAL A 210 1.16 -3.80 9.74
CA VAL A 210 -0.16 -4.37 9.41
C VAL A 210 -0.61 -3.81 8.07
N THR A 211 -0.86 -4.70 7.11
CA THR A 211 -1.40 -4.36 5.80
C THR A 211 -2.72 -5.10 5.61
N ARG A 212 -3.84 -4.39 5.66
CA ARG A 212 -5.18 -4.97 5.70
C ARG A 212 -6.03 -4.49 4.52
N ALA A 213 -6.63 -5.45 3.84
CA ALA A 213 -7.75 -5.24 2.92
C ALA A 213 -8.83 -6.30 3.17
N ALA A 214 -9.04 -6.68 4.43
CA ALA A 214 -10.01 -7.71 4.79
C ALA A 214 -11.45 -7.30 4.44
N GLY A 215 -12.27 -8.31 4.24
CA GLY A 215 -13.71 -8.19 4.08
C GLY A 215 -14.37 -7.61 5.33
N VAL A 216 -15.63 -7.23 5.17
CA VAL A 216 -16.39 -6.63 6.26
C VAL A 216 -17.79 -7.21 6.33
N VAL A 217 -18.31 -7.33 7.55
CA VAL A 217 -19.73 -7.59 7.75
C VAL A 217 -20.42 -6.27 8.05
N ARG A 218 -21.54 -6.02 7.38
CA ARG A 218 -22.46 -4.92 7.69
C ARG A 218 -23.79 -5.52 8.12
N ASN A 219 -24.23 -5.16 9.31
CA ASN A 219 -25.51 -5.62 9.85
C ASN A 219 -26.58 -4.57 9.53
N PHE A 220 -27.65 -4.99 8.86
CA PHE A 220 -28.82 -4.20 8.55
C PHE A 220 -30.04 -4.85 9.21
N TYR A 221 -30.44 -4.35 10.38
CA TYR A 221 -31.53 -4.92 11.18
C TYR A 221 -31.36 -6.43 11.43
N ASP A 222 -32.05 -7.28 10.67
CA ASP A 222 -32.07 -8.74 10.75
C ASP A 222 -31.17 -9.44 9.72
N GLN A 223 -30.54 -8.70 8.80
CA GLN A 223 -29.71 -9.26 7.74
C GLN A 223 -28.24 -8.82 7.88
N SER A 224 -27.32 -9.78 7.77
CA SER A 224 -25.88 -9.51 7.72
C SER A 224 -25.38 -9.64 6.29
N LEU A 225 -24.86 -8.55 5.74
CA LEU A 225 -24.20 -8.54 4.43
C LEU A 225 -22.70 -8.67 4.63
N SER A 226 -22.13 -9.76 4.12
CA SER A 226 -20.68 -9.98 4.12
C SER A 226 -20.08 -9.52 2.79
N ILE A 227 -19.11 -8.62 2.86
CA ILE A 227 -18.36 -8.10 1.72
C ILE A 227 -17.03 -8.82 1.67
N ALA A 228 -16.66 -9.31 0.49
CA ALA A 228 -15.43 -10.05 0.28
C ALA A 228 -14.18 -9.24 0.63
N GLY A 229 -13.10 -9.95 0.91
CA GLY A 229 -11.77 -9.36 1.02
C GLY A 229 -11.35 -8.67 -0.28
N GLY A 230 -10.54 -7.64 -0.11
CA GLY A 230 -10.00 -6.80 -1.16
C GLY A 230 -8.74 -7.38 -1.82
N ARG A 231 -7.87 -6.49 -2.31
CA ARG A 231 -6.63 -6.88 -3.00
C ARG A 231 -5.42 -6.15 -2.43
N ILE A 232 -4.34 -6.88 -2.19
CA ILE A 232 -3.04 -6.30 -1.90
C ILE A 232 -2.07 -6.73 -3.01
N ALA A 233 -1.45 -5.77 -3.67
CA ALA A 233 -0.40 -5.96 -4.65
C ALA A 233 0.93 -5.41 -4.13
N LEU A 234 1.95 -6.26 -4.09
CA LEU A 234 3.32 -5.90 -3.75
C LEU A 234 4.18 -6.13 -4.99
N THR A 235 4.88 -5.11 -5.46
CA THR A 235 5.67 -5.17 -6.69
C THR A 235 7.04 -4.58 -6.46
N ALA A 236 8.10 -5.38 -6.62
CA ALA A 236 9.47 -4.92 -6.70
C ALA A 236 10.00 -5.18 -8.11
N ASP A 237 10.12 -4.12 -8.91
CA ASP A 237 10.46 -4.22 -10.34
C ASP A 237 11.88 -4.75 -10.56
N GLN A 238 12.79 -4.45 -9.62
CA GLN A 238 14.22 -4.84 -9.66
C GLN A 238 14.71 -5.46 -8.34
N GLY A 239 14.00 -5.20 -7.24
CA GLY A 239 14.32 -5.72 -5.92
C GLY A 239 13.58 -7.00 -5.55
N ARG A 240 13.52 -7.25 -4.25
CA ARG A 240 12.74 -8.31 -3.63
C ARG A 240 11.48 -7.78 -2.95
N VAL A 241 10.56 -8.69 -2.68
CA VAL A 241 9.46 -8.46 -1.73
C VAL A 241 9.78 -9.22 -0.45
N ASP A 242 9.76 -8.52 0.68
CA ASP A 242 10.14 -9.06 2.00
C ASP A 242 9.09 -8.70 3.04
N ALA A 243 8.20 -9.65 3.33
CA ALA A 243 7.28 -9.55 4.46
C ALA A 243 7.93 -10.21 5.67
N MET A 244 8.60 -9.41 6.50
CA MET A 244 9.42 -9.88 7.61
C MET A 244 8.58 -10.60 8.69
N ALA A 245 9.25 -11.45 9.48
CA ALA A 245 8.64 -12.06 10.65
C ALA A 245 8.02 -10.99 11.59
N GLY A 246 6.78 -11.21 12.01
CA GLY A 246 6.01 -10.28 12.83
C GLY A 246 5.22 -9.22 12.04
N SER A 247 5.33 -9.15 10.71
CA SER A 247 4.38 -8.40 9.87
C SER A 247 3.07 -9.18 9.68
N LEU A 248 1.98 -8.50 9.35
CA LEU A 248 0.66 -9.08 9.06
C LEU A 248 0.12 -8.58 7.72
N ILE A 249 -0.26 -9.50 6.85
CA ILE A 249 -1.11 -9.24 5.67
C ILE A 249 -2.47 -9.89 5.91
N ASP A 250 -3.54 -9.10 5.94
CA ASP A 250 -4.90 -9.60 6.20
C ASP A 250 -5.87 -9.29 5.06
N LEU A 251 -6.32 -10.35 4.41
CA LEU A 251 -7.26 -10.41 3.29
C LEU A 251 -8.46 -11.31 3.63
N SER A 252 -8.71 -11.61 4.90
CA SER A 252 -9.80 -12.51 5.33
C SER A 252 -11.17 -12.04 4.82
N GLY A 253 -12.08 -12.99 4.55
CA GLY A 253 -13.38 -12.72 3.92
C GLY A 253 -14.54 -12.39 4.87
N SER A 254 -14.35 -12.49 6.18
CA SER A 254 -15.37 -12.18 7.21
C SER A 254 -16.79 -12.67 6.88
N GLY A 255 -16.96 -13.96 6.54
CA GLY A 255 -18.26 -14.53 6.15
C GLY A 255 -18.57 -14.50 4.64
N ALA A 256 -17.74 -13.82 3.86
CA ALA A 256 -17.66 -13.90 2.40
C ALA A 256 -16.32 -14.51 1.95
N LYS A 257 -16.00 -14.43 0.66
CA LYS A 257 -14.71 -14.84 0.12
C LYS A 257 -13.58 -13.94 0.63
N ALA A 258 -12.43 -14.54 0.91
CA ALA A 258 -11.22 -13.77 1.13
C ALA A 258 -10.73 -13.08 -0.15
N GLY A 259 -9.82 -12.14 0.06
CA GLY A 259 -9.22 -11.31 -0.98
C GLY A 259 -8.09 -11.98 -1.74
N THR A 260 -7.38 -11.17 -2.53
CA THR A 260 -6.23 -11.62 -3.34
C THR A 260 -4.94 -10.96 -2.89
N LEU A 261 -3.90 -11.77 -2.69
CA LEU A 261 -2.52 -11.31 -2.53
C LEU A 261 -1.78 -11.52 -3.85
N ALA A 262 -1.30 -10.44 -4.46
CA ALA A 262 -0.52 -10.47 -5.69
C ALA A 262 0.90 -9.97 -5.44
N ILE A 263 1.90 -10.77 -5.82
CA ILE A 263 3.30 -10.44 -5.61
C ILE A 263 4.03 -10.54 -6.95
N VAL A 264 4.78 -9.49 -7.27
CA VAL A 264 5.75 -9.48 -8.37
C VAL A 264 7.11 -9.12 -7.76
N SER A 265 8.09 -9.99 -7.93
CA SER A 265 9.45 -9.79 -7.42
C SER A 265 10.46 -10.15 -8.51
N ALA A 266 11.38 -9.25 -8.84
CA ALA A 266 12.47 -9.60 -9.75
C ALA A 266 13.42 -10.65 -9.13
N GLN A 267 13.53 -10.66 -7.81
CA GLN A 267 14.38 -11.57 -7.04
C GLN A 267 13.53 -12.63 -6.32
N ALA A 268 13.75 -12.87 -5.03
CA ALA A 268 12.92 -13.75 -4.21
C ALA A 268 11.69 -13.00 -3.63
N ALA A 269 10.65 -13.73 -3.26
CA ALA A 269 9.62 -13.23 -2.36
C ALA A 269 9.77 -13.94 -1.01
N LEU A 270 10.18 -13.20 0.02
CA LEU A 270 10.33 -13.71 1.38
C LEU A 270 9.06 -13.37 2.14
N LEU A 271 8.33 -14.40 2.55
CA LEU A 271 7.06 -14.26 3.26
C LEU A 271 7.23 -14.91 4.61
N ASP A 272 7.86 -14.23 5.56
CA ASP A 272 8.08 -14.71 6.93
C ASP A 272 6.99 -14.20 7.90
N GLY A 273 6.27 -13.15 7.53
CA GLY A 273 5.13 -12.60 8.27
C GLY A 273 3.88 -13.49 8.31
N VAL A 274 2.87 -13.08 9.06
CA VAL A 274 1.58 -13.76 9.14
C VAL A 274 0.72 -13.36 7.93
N LEU A 275 0.12 -14.34 7.27
CA LEU A 275 -0.86 -14.11 6.21
C LEU A 275 -2.24 -14.57 6.70
N ARG A 276 -3.30 -13.87 6.32
CA ARG A 276 -4.69 -14.29 6.57
C ARG A 276 -5.53 -14.17 5.30
N GLY A 277 -6.01 -15.30 4.84
CA GLY A 277 -6.88 -15.47 3.67
C GLY A 277 -8.11 -16.32 3.99
N ASP A 278 -8.54 -16.36 5.25
CA ASP A 278 -9.70 -17.15 5.69
C ASP A 278 -10.95 -16.84 4.87
N GLY A 279 -11.53 -17.86 4.24
CA GLY A 279 -12.60 -17.71 3.26
C GLY A 279 -12.17 -17.95 1.81
N GLY A 280 -11.02 -18.61 1.58
CA GLY A 280 -10.61 -19.03 0.23
C GLY A 280 -9.79 -18.01 -0.51
N GLY A 281 -8.77 -17.45 0.13
CA GLY A 281 -7.94 -16.38 -0.45
C GLY A 281 -7.23 -16.83 -1.71
N SER A 282 -7.11 -15.93 -2.68
CA SER A 282 -6.35 -16.17 -3.90
C SER A 282 -4.93 -15.59 -3.78
N PHE A 283 -3.97 -16.23 -4.41
CA PHE A 283 -2.56 -15.86 -4.36
C PHE A 283 -1.93 -15.94 -5.75
N THR A 284 -1.24 -14.89 -6.15
CA THR A 284 -0.46 -14.87 -7.39
C THR A 284 0.98 -14.45 -7.11
N LEU A 285 1.95 -15.22 -7.59
CA LEU A 285 3.37 -14.92 -7.45
C LEU A 285 4.07 -14.96 -8.79
N ASP A 286 4.68 -13.85 -9.20
CA ASP A 286 5.65 -13.79 -10.29
C ASP A 286 7.02 -13.44 -9.69
N THR A 287 7.95 -14.39 -9.71
CA THR A 287 9.21 -14.27 -8.96
C THR A 287 10.42 -14.78 -9.74
N GLY A 288 11.59 -14.22 -9.45
CA GLY A 288 12.87 -14.70 -9.97
C GLY A 288 13.34 -16.00 -9.32
N SER A 289 12.95 -16.25 -8.07
CA SER A 289 13.29 -17.48 -7.34
C SER A 289 12.26 -17.83 -6.27
N ILE A 290 12.19 -19.13 -5.94
CA ILE A 290 11.40 -19.68 -4.83
C ILE A 290 12.34 -20.61 -4.04
N PRO A 291 12.73 -20.27 -2.79
CA PRO A 291 13.67 -21.09 -2.03
C PRO A 291 13.15 -22.49 -1.70
N SER A 292 11.86 -22.62 -1.37
CA SER A 292 11.18 -23.90 -1.13
C SER A 292 9.72 -23.78 -1.49
N PHE A 293 9.26 -24.60 -2.43
CA PHE A 293 7.86 -24.60 -2.84
C PHE A 293 6.95 -25.24 -1.77
N ALA A 294 7.34 -26.38 -1.18
CA ALA A 294 6.61 -26.97 -0.04
C ALA A 294 6.40 -25.96 1.10
N ALA A 295 7.43 -25.23 1.51
CA ALA A 295 7.30 -24.24 2.59
C ALA A 295 6.31 -23.12 2.22
N LEU A 296 6.32 -22.66 0.97
CA LEU A 296 5.35 -21.70 0.47
C LEU A 296 3.93 -22.28 0.47
N ALA A 297 3.75 -23.49 -0.05
CA ALA A 297 2.45 -24.16 -0.12
C ALA A 297 1.85 -24.41 1.28
N ASP A 298 2.66 -24.90 2.22
CA ASP A 298 2.27 -25.11 3.61
C ASP A 298 1.84 -23.79 4.27
N LYS A 299 2.61 -22.71 4.04
CA LYS A 299 2.29 -21.39 4.56
C LYS A 299 0.95 -20.87 4.01
N LEU A 300 0.74 -20.97 2.70
CA LEU A 300 -0.49 -20.53 2.05
C LEU A 300 -1.70 -21.32 2.56
N ALA A 301 -1.58 -22.65 2.67
CA ALA A 301 -2.63 -23.52 3.18
C ALA A 301 -2.99 -23.21 4.64
N ALA A 302 -1.97 -23.06 5.50
CA ALA A 302 -2.16 -22.70 6.91
C ALA A 302 -2.76 -21.30 7.10
N SER A 303 -2.58 -20.42 6.11
CA SER A 303 -3.08 -19.04 6.11
C SER A 303 -4.44 -18.88 5.45
N GLY A 304 -5.07 -19.95 4.95
CA GLY A 304 -6.39 -19.90 4.30
C GLY A 304 -6.37 -19.50 2.81
N PHE A 305 -5.20 -19.40 2.19
CA PHE A 305 -5.07 -19.16 0.75
C PHE A 305 -5.22 -20.47 -0.03
N ASN A 306 -6.46 -20.95 -0.12
CA ASN A 306 -6.85 -22.15 -0.89
C ASN A 306 -7.87 -21.84 -1.99
N GLY A 307 -7.97 -20.58 -2.40
CA GLY A 307 -8.73 -20.13 -3.58
C GLY A 307 -7.97 -20.44 -4.87
N ASP A 308 -7.72 -19.41 -5.69
CA ASP A 308 -6.88 -19.55 -6.89
C ASP A 308 -5.41 -19.35 -6.53
N LEU A 309 -4.57 -20.33 -6.86
CA LEU A 309 -3.12 -20.26 -6.67
C LEU A 309 -2.42 -20.22 -8.03
N SER A 310 -1.74 -19.13 -8.33
CA SER A 310 -0.98 -18.97 -9.57
C SER A 310 0.47 -18.60 -9.29
N VAL A 311 1.41 -19.37 -9.79
CA VAL A 311 2.84 -19.15 -9.58
C VAL A 311 3.54 -19.11 -10.93
N ARG A 312 4.38 -18.11 -11.13
CA ARG A 312 5.26 -17.96 -12.27
C ARG A 312 6.69 -17.79 -11.76
N LEU A 313 7.54 -18.74 -12.09
CA LEU A 313 8.97 -18.71 -11.82
C LEU A 313 9.69 -18.29 -13.10
N ARG A 314 10.35 -17.14 -13.08
CA ARG A 314 11.03 -16.58 -14.26
C ARG A 314 12.28 -17.34 -14.65
N ALA A 315 12.99 -17.89 -13.65
CA ALA A 315 14.27 -18.56 -13.85
C ALA A 315 14.43 -19.76 -12.91
N GLY A 316 15.16 -20.78 -13.39
CA GLY A 316 15.43 -22.00 -12.63
C GLY A 316 14.32 -23.05 -12.75
N ASP A 317 14.62 -24.21 -12.20
CA ASP A 317 13.70 -25.36 -12.13
C ASP A 317 12.86 -25.29 -10.86
N LEU A 318 11.69 -25.93 -10.87
CA LEU A 318 10.84 -26.03 -9.69
C LEU A 318 10.43 -27.47 -9.42
N THR A 319 10.64 -27.90 -8.18
CA THR A 319 10.03 -29.13 -7.66
C THR A 319 8.77 -28.79 -6.89
N ILE A 320 7.65 -29.41 -7.26
CA ILE A 320 6.41 -29.40 -6.50
C ILE A 320 6.44 -30.61 -5.55
N ASP A 321 6.93 -30.36 -4.35
CA ASP A 321 6.98 -31.29 -3.23
C ASP A 321 5.84 -31.00 -2.23
N GLY A 322 5.65 -31.91 -1.26
CA GLY A 322 4.60 -31.75 -0.24
C GLY A 322 3.18 -31.85 -0.78
N THR A 323 2.25 -31.05 -0.22
CA THR A 323 0.84 -31.03 -0.63
C THR A 323 0.39 -29.60 -0.94
N THR A 324 -0.06 -29.36 -2.16
CA THR A 324 -0.72 -28.12 -2.57
C THR A 324 -2.21 -28.34 -2.62
N ARG A 325 -2.97 -27.55 -1.85
CA ARG A 325 -4.44 -27.60 -1.84
C ARG A 325 -5.04 -26.25 -2.20
N ALA A 326 -5.86 -26.22 -3.24
CA ALA A 326 -6.45 -25.00 -3.78
C ALA A 326 -7.80 -25.28 -4.47
N SER A 327 -8.49 -24.25 -4.92
CA SER A 327 -9.65 -24.38 -5.82
C SER A 327 -9.20 -24.45 -7.28
N SER A 328 -8.12 -23.74 -7.61
CA SER A 328 -7.39 -23.88 -8.87
C SER A 328 -5.90 -23.69 -8.64
N PHE A 329 -5.08 -24.36 -9.45
CA PHE A 329 -3.63 -24.26 -9.37
C PHE A 329 -3.01 -24.10 -10.75
N ALA A 330 -2.23 -23.04 -10.93
CA ALA A 330 -1.43 -22.80 -12.11
C ALA A 330 0.03 -22.58 -11.72
N LEU A 331 0.95 -23.22 -12.45
CA LEU A 331 2.38 -23.02 -12.31
C LEU A 331 3.05 -22.92 -13.68
N ALA A 332 3.82 -21.85 -13.87
CA ALA A 332 4.69 -21.67 -15.03
C ALA A 332 6.16 -21.57 -14.61
N ALA A 333 7.04 -22.33 -15.25
CA ALA A 333 8.49 -22.18 -15.18
C ALA A 333 9.00 -21.70 -16.55
N ASP A 334 9.30 -20.40 -16.65
CA ASP A 334 9.53 -19.72 -17.94
C ASP A 334 10.86 -20.12 -18.61
N ALA A 335 11.85 -20.52 -17.82
CA ALA A 335 13.19 -20.88 -18.31
C ALA A 335 13.63 -22.29 -17.92
N GLY A 336 12.90 -22.97 -17.04
CA GLY A 336 13.30 -24.25 -16.44
C GLY A 336 12.29 -25.38 -16.61
N SER A 337 12.57 -26.45 -15.89
CA SER A 337 11.76 -27.66 -15.78
C SER A 337 10.85 -27.63 -14.55
N ILE A 338 9.78 -28.42 -14.59
CA ILE A 338 8.91 -28.70 -13.44
C ILE A 338 9.00 -30.18 -13.11
N VAL A 339 9.26 -30.52 -11.85
CA VAL A 339 9.20 -31.90 -11.34
C VAL A 339 8.13 -31.98 -10.25
N VAL A 340 7.11 -32.80 -10.45
CA VAL A 340 6.07 -33.05 -9.44
C VAL A 340 6.41 -34.33 -8.70
N THR A 341 6.69 -34.23 -7.40
CA THR A 341 6.93 -35.38 -6.51
C THR A 341 5.85 -35.52 -5.44
N GLY A 342 5.16 -34.43 -5.13
CA GLY A 342 4.11 -34.36 -4.11
C GLY A 342 2.69 -34.55 -4.63
N THR A 343 1.74 -33.96 -3.89
CA THR A 343 0.31 -33.95 -4.20
C THR A 343 -0.16 -32.56 -4.60
N ILE A 344 -0.92 -32.47 -5.69
CA ILE A 344 -1.71 -31.30 -6.06
C ILE A 344 -3.18 -31.72 -5.99
N ASP A 345 -3.92 -31.14 -5.06
CA ASP A 345 -5.35 -31.40 -4.89
C ASP A 345 -6.17 -30.12 -5.07
N VAL A 346 -6.89 -30.07 -6.19
CA VAL A 346 -7.87 -29.05 -6.51
C VAL A 346 -9.30 -29.61 -6.56
N SER A 347 -9.53 -30.73 -5.89
CA SER A 347 -10.85 -31.35 -5.83
C SER A 347 -11.83 -30.49 -5.02
N GLY A 348 -13.10 -30.46 -5.42
CA GLY A 348 -14.13 -29.67 -4.76
C GLY A 348 -15.51 -29.92 -5.37
N ALA A 349 -16.53 -29.19 -4.90
CA ALA A 349 -17.92 -29.40 -5.33
C ALA A 349 -18.16 -29.27 -6.86
N LYS A 350 -17.27 -28.58 -7.58
CA LYS A 350 -17.32 -28.44 -9.04
C LYS A 350 -16.08 -29.01 -9.74
N GLY A 351 -15.19 -29.66 -8.99
CA GLY A 351 -13.81 -29.89 -9.42
C GLY A 351 -13.01 -28.59 -9.53
N GLY A 352 -11.76 -28.72 -9.94
CA GLY A 352 -10.83 -27.60 -10.12
C GLY A 352 -9.93 -27.81 -11.33
N THR A 353 -9.03 -26.86 -11.57
CA THR A 353 -8.10 -26.92 -12.71
C THR A 353 -6.66 -26.96 -12.20
N ILE A 354 -5.86 -27.85 -12.79
CA ILE A 354 -4.41 -27.90 -12.64
C ILE A 354 -3.79 -27.54 -13.99
N ALA A 355 -2.99 -26.48 -14.03
CA ALA A 355 -2.25 -26.07 -15.22
C ALA A 355 -0.75 -25.98 -14.90
N LEU A 356 0.07 -26.83 -15.53
CA LEU A 356 1.53 -26.81 -15.38
C LEU A 356 2.15 -26.50 -16.74
N SER A 357 3.10 -25.57 -16.77
CA SER A 357 3.79 -25.18 -18.00
C SER A 357 5.27 -24.99 -17.72
N ALA A 358 6.12 -25.79 -18.36
CA ALA A 358 7.57 -25.70 -18.26
C ALA A 358 8.15 -25.35 -19.63
N LYS A 359 9.22 -24.56 -19.67
CA LYS A 359 9.96 -24.31 -20.90
C LYS A 359 10.77 -25.52 -21.34
N GLN A 360 11.31 -26.25 -20.37
CA GLN A 360 12.06 -27.49 -20.55
C GLN A 360 11.15 -28.69 -20.25
N ASP A 361 11.53 -29.55 -19.30
CA ASP A 361 10.81 -30.78 -19.01
C ASP A 361 9.69 -30.59 -17.99
N LEU A 362 8.59 -31.32 -18.15
CA LEU A 362 7.58 -31.53 -17.10
C LEU A 362 7.59 -33.02 -16.71
N THR A 363 8.10 -33.32 -15.53
CA THR A 363 8.20 -34.69 -15.00
C THR A 363 7.20 -34.88 -13.86
N VAL A 364 6.35 -35.91 -13.95
CA VAL A 364 5.51 -36.37 -12.84
C VAL A 364 6.14 -37.65 -12.29
N ALA A 365 6.70 -37.59 -11.08
CA ALA A 365 7.42 -38.71 -10.48
C ALA A 365 6.48 -39.84 -10.03
N ALA A 366 7.03 -41.04 -9.89
CA ALA A 366 6.30 -42.16 -9.31
C ALA A 366 5.82 -41.82 -7.89
N GLY A 367 4.52 -41.99 -7.63
CA GLY A 367 3.90 -41.65 -6.34
C GLY A 367 3.34 -40.23 -6.25
N ALA A 368 3.63 -39.34 -7.21
CA ALA A 368 2.98 -38.04 -7.29
C ALA A 368 1.47 -38.20 -7.56
N ARG A 369 0.65 -37.29 -7.01
CA ARG A 369 -0.81 -37.33 -7.15
C ARG A 369 -1.36 -35.99 -7.61
N LEU A 370 -2.09 -35.98 -8.71
CA LEU A 370 -2.84 -34.83 -9.20
C LEU A 370 -4.32 -35.17 -9.11
N SER A 371 -5.12 -34.39 -8.38
CA SER A 371 -6.54 -34.63 -8.17
C SER A 371 -7.35 -33.36 -8.43
N ALA A 372 -8.38 -33.49 -9.27
CA ALA A 372 -9.23 -32.39 -9.71
C ALA A 372 -10.71 -32.83 -9.74
N ASN A 373 -11.10 -33.66 -8.78
CA ASN A 373 -12.37 -34.36 -8.81
C ASN A 373 -13.53 -33.42 -8.44
N ALA A 374 -14.65 -33.56 -9.15
CA ALA A 374 -15.93 -33.05 -8.69
C ALA A 374 -16.53 -34.02 -7.66
N GLY A 375 -17.02 -33.48 -6.55
CA GLY A 375 -17.75 -34.21 -5.50
C GLY A 375 -19.25 -34.23 -5.73
#